data_AF-A0A1F5ECG5-F1
#
_entry.id   AF-A0A1F5ECG5-F1
#
_cell.length_a   1.000
_cell.length_b   1.000
_cell.length_c   1.000
_cell.angle_alpha   90.00
_cell.angle_beta   90.00
_cell.angle_gamma   90.00
#
_symmetry.space_group_name_H-M   'P 1'
#
loop_
_entity.id
_entity.type
_entity.pdbx_description
1 polymer ?
#
loop_
_entity_poly.entity_id
_entity_poly.type
_entity_poly.pdbx_seq_one_letter_code
_entity_poly.pdbx_strand_id
1 'polypeptide(L)' 'MSLTLEGGILLGYSLFLLVILVINFLYVFQIFRFRLPGDASLVVLGIHSALMMTVLVASSVIILGK' A
#
# COMPACT_ATOMS: atom_id res chain seq x y z
N MET A 1 25.77 3.58 9.15
CA MET A 1 25.45 3.77 7.72
C MET A 1 24.59 5.01 7.60
N SER A 2 25.05 6.03 6.87
CA SER A 2 24.27 7.23 6.59
C SER A 2 23.22 6.88 5.53
N LEU A 3 21.94 7.08 5.84
CA LEU A 3 20.87 7.05 4.85
C LEU A 3 21.12 8.21 3.88
N THR A 4 21.35 7.90 2.61
CA THR A 4 21.32 8.94 1.57
C THR A 4 19.94 9.59 1.58
N LEU A 5 19.87 10.90 1.33
CA LEU A 5 18.60 11.64 1.32
C LEU A 5 17.56 10.96 0.41
N GLU A 6 17.99 10.45 -0.74
CA GLU A 6 17.17 9.66 -1.66
C GLU A 6 16.64 8.36 -1.04
N GLY A 7 17.50 7.60 -0.34
CA GLY A 7 17.10 6.36 0.33
C GLY A 7 16.10 6.60 1.46
N GLY A 8 16.27 7.69 2.22
CA GLY A 8 15.32 8.11 3.26
C GLY A 8 13.95 8.47 2.70
N ILE A 9 13.90 9.20 1.58
CA ILE A 9 12.64 9.54 0.89
C ILE A 9 11.95 8.26 0.37
N LEU A 10 12.69 7.36 -0.26
CA LEU A 10 12.12 6.11 -0.82
C LEU A 10 11.57 5.20 0.29
N LEU A 11 12.29 5.10 1.40
CA LEU A 11 11.86 4.34 2.58
C LEU A 11 10.59 4.95 3.19
N GLY A 12 10.57 6.27 3.38
CA GLY A 12 9.41 6.99 3.92
C GLY A 12 8.16 6.82 3.04
N TYR A 13 8.32 6.92 1.71
CA TYR A 13 7.23 6.68 0.77
C TYR A 13 6.73 5.24 0.79
N SER A 14 7.64 4.26 0.90
CA SER A 14 7.28 2.84 1.03
C SER A 14 6.49 2.56 2.32
N LEU A 15 6.90 3.16 3.44
CA LEU A 15 6.16 3.04 4.71
C LEU A 15 4.77 3.67 4.63
N PHE A 16 4.65 4.84 3.98
CA PHE A 16 3.36 5.50 3.78
C PHE A 16 2.40 4.64 2.95
N LEU A 17 2.87 4.07 1.83
CA LEU A 17 2.06 3.16 1.01
C LEU A 17 1.64 1.90 1.78
N LEU A 18 2.51 1.36 2.62
CA LEU A 18 2.19 0.20 3.47
C LEU A 18 1.05 0.52 4.45
N VAL A 19 1.06 1.70 5.07
CA VAL A 19 0.00 2.14 5.97
C VAL A 19 -1.34 2.24 5.23
N ILE A 20 -1.36 2.84 4.04
CA ILE A 20 -2.60 2.93 3.26
C ILE A 20 -3.10 1.54 2.86
N LEU A 21 -2.20 0.63 2.48
CA LEU A 21 -2.56 -0.75 2.16
C LEU A 21 -3.25 -1.45 3.34
N VAL A 22 -2.75 -1.27 4.56
CA VAL A 22 -3.40 -1.78 5.78
C VAL A 22 -4.79 -1.19 5.98
N ILE A 23 -4.95 0.13 5.81
CA ILE A 23 -6.26 0.81 5.92
C ILE A 23 -7.26 0.24 4.90
N ASN A 24 -6.82 0.00 3.66
CA ASN A 24 -7.65 -0.61 2.63
C ASN A 24 -8.13 -2.00 3.04
N PHE A 25 -7.25 -2.85 3.58
CA PHE A 25 -7.65 -4.17 4.09
C PHE A 25 -8.62 -4.10 5.27
N LEU A 26 -8.44 -3.15 6.20
CA LEU A 26 -9.38 -2.93 7.29
C LEU A 26 -10.76 -2.49 6.77
N TYR A 27 -10.78 -1.64 5.74
CA TYR A 27 -12.03 -1.21 5.09
C TYR A 27 -12.73 -2.37 4.36
N VAL A 28 -12.00 -3.21 3.63
CA VAL A 28 -12.53 -4.48 3.06
C VAL A 28 -13.19 -5.32 4.16
N PHE A 29 -12.48 -5.55 5.26
CA PHE A 29 -12.97 -6.35 6.38
C PHE A 29 -14.25 -5.76 7.00
N GLN A 30 -14.35 -4.44 7.12
CA GLN A 30 -15.56 -3.76 7.58
C GLN A 30 -16.75 -3.95 6.64
N ILE A 31 -16.55 -3.90 5.31
CA ILE A 31 -17.62 -4.15 4.33
C ILE A 31 -18.18 -5.56 4.51
N PHE A 32 -17.31 -6.57 4.62
CA PHE A 32 -17.76 -7.96 4.81
C PHE A 32 -18.39 -8.21 6.19
N ARG A 33 -17.85 -7.61 7.26
CA ARG A 33 -18.38 -7.78 8.63
C ARG A 33 -19.73 -7.09 8.82
N PHE A 34 -19.88 -5.86 8.33
CA PHE A 34 -21.06 -5.02 8.58
C PHE A 34 -22.04 -4.98 7.41
N ARG A 35 -21.79 -5.72 6.32
CA ARG A 35 -22.61 -5.77 5.10
C ARG A 35 -22.97 -4.38 4.57
N LEU A 36 -21.99 -3.48 4.56
CA LEU A 36 -22.18 -2.16 3.97
C LEU A 36 -22.42 -2.30 2.46
N PRO A 37 -23.35 -1.54 1.85
CA PRO A 37 -23.54 -1.54 0.41
C PRO A 37 -22.24 -1.10 -0.27
N GLY A 38 -21.58 -2.01 -1.00
CA GLY A 38 -20.15 -1.85 -1.34
C GLY A 38 -19.67 -2.53 -2.63
N ASP A 39 -20.54 -2.94 -3.54
CA ASP A 39 -20.10 -3.77 -4.68
C ASP A 39 -19.14 -3.02 -5.64
N ALA A 40 -19.40 -1.74 -5.93
CA ALA A 40 -18.49 -0.93 -6.74
C ALA A 40 -17.24 -0.48 -5.96
N SER A 41 -17.33 -0.29 -4.63
CA SER A 41 -16.21 0.17 -3.81
C SER A 41 -15.16 -0.93 -3.62
N LEU A 42 -15.56 -2.20 -3.59
CA LEU A 42 -14.64 -3.34 -3.46
C LEU A 42 -13.74 -3.53 -4.69
N VAL A 43 -14.27 -3.38 -5.90
CA VAL A 43 -13.48 -3.51 -7.14
C VAL A 43 -12.43 -2.40 -7.22
N VAL A 44 -12.82 -1.15 -6.96
CA VAL A 44 -11.91 0.00 -6.94
C VAL A 44 -10.82 -0.18 -5.88
N LEU A 45 -11.20 -0.63 -4.70
CA LEU A 45 -10.29 -0.91 -3.59
C LEU A 45 -9.30 -2.04 -3.91
N GLY A 46 -9.77 -3.08 -4.60
CA GLY A 46 -8.93 -4.17 -5.09
C GLY A 46 -7.89 -3.70 -6.11
N ILE A 47 -8.30 -2.92 -7.12
CA ILE A 47 -7.39 -2.33 -8.10
C ILE A 47 -6.39 -1.40 -7.41
N HIS A 48 -6.85 -0.57 -6.48
CA HIS A 48 -5.99 0.36 -5.75
C HIS A 48 -4.95 -0.38 -4.89
N SER A 49 -5.36 -1.45 -4.21
CA SER A 49 -4.47 -2.29 -3.39
C SER A 49 -3.44 -3.03 -4.24
N ALA A 50 -3.83 -3.52 -5.43
CA ALA A 50 -2.91 -4.15 -6.37
C ALA A 50 -1.85 -3.16 -6.89
N LEU A 51 -2.25 -1.93 -7.21
CA LEU A 51 -1.32 -0.86 -7.60
C LEU A 51 -0.34 -0.53 -6.46
N MET A 52 -0.83 -0.36 -5.24
CA MET A 52 0.02 -0.10 -4.07
C MET A 52 1.01 -1.22 -3.82
N MET A 53 0.59 -2.49 -3.91
CA MET A 53 1.47 -3.64 -3.76
C MET A 53 2.56 -3.66 -4.84
N THR A 54 2.20 -3.35 -6.09
CA THR A 54 3.15 -3.27 -7.22
C THR A 54 4.22 -2.20 -6.97
N VAL A 55 3.80 -1.01 -6.53
CA VAL A 55 4.73 0.08 -6.22
C VAL A 55 5.61 -0.26 -5.02
N LEU A 56 5.06 -0.91 -3.98
CA LEU A 56 5.84 -1.38 -2.83
C LEU A 56 6.92 -2.39 -3.22
N VAL A 57 6.59 -3.37 -4.08
CA VAL A 57 7.55 -4.35 -4.58
C VAL A 57 8.63 -3.67 -5.43
N ALA A 58 8.25 -2.77 -6.34
CA ALA A 58 9.22 -2.02 -7.13
C ALA A 58 10.16 -1.18 -6.24
N SER A 59 9.59 -0.51 -5.24
CA SER A 59 10.36 0.32 -4.30
C SER A 59 11.31 -0.52 -3.44
N SER A 60 10.88 -1.70 -2.98
CA SER A 60 11.74 -2.60 -2.19
C SER A 60 12.88 -3.18 -3.02
N VAL A 61 12.64 -3.54 -4.29
CA VAL A 61 13.70 -3.99 -5.22
C VAL A 61 14.72 -2.87 -5.44
N ILE A 62 14.29 -1.62 -5.60
CA ILE A 62 15.20 -0.47 -5.75
C ILE A 62 16.01 -0.22 -4.47
N ILE A 63 15.41 -0.37 -3.29
CA ILE A 63 16.11 -0.21 -2.00
C ILE A 63 17.14 -1.32 -1.79
N LEU A 64 16.78 -2.57 -2.08
CA LEU A 64 17.64 -3.73 -1.85
C LEU A 64 18.73 -3.93 -2.91
N GLY A 65 18.53 -3.40 -4.12
CA GLY A 65 19.49 -3.44 -5.21
C GLY A 65 20.51 -2.29 -5.21
N LYS A 66 20.39 -1.34 -4.26
CA LYS A 66 21.36 -0.26 -4.00
C LYS A 66 22.22 -0.62 -2.81
#